data_AF-A0A380FB26-F1
#
_entry.id   AF-A0A380FB26-F1
#
_cell.length_a   1.000
_cell.length_b   1.000
_cell.length_c   1.000
_cell.angle_alpha   90.00
_cell.angle_beta   90.00
_cell.angle_gamma   90.00
#
_symmetry.space_group_name_H-M   'P 1'
#
loop_
_entity.id
_entity.type
_entity.pdbx_description
1 polymer ?
#
loop_
_entity_poly.entity_id
_entity_poly.type
_entity_poly.pdbx_seq_one_letter_code
_entity_poly.pdbx_strand_id
1 'polypeptide(L)'
;MAFSKKLITMDSFTIDVKTLNISGLKQHQCPVCKRQHYEYLNQPRTKHVEKQCGNTYLLRFNPSVFNYATLLPTTIVKQNDFAKLMTYQGYQMTLFKDGRMNVYGLDEEADAQQLFLTLNKSVK
;
A
#
# COMPACT_ATOMS: atom_id res chain seq x y z
N MET A 1 -16.04 -2.60 14.94
CA MET A 1 -15.38 -2.58 13.61
C MET A 1 -15.73 -3.85 12.85
N ALA A 2 -16.27 -3.72 11.63
CA ALA A 2 -16.88 -4.81 10.88
C ALA A 2 -15.85 -5.54 9.99
N PHE A 3 -15.64 -6.82 10.25
CA PHE A 3 -15.01 -7.73 9.30
C PHE A 3 -16.00 -8.00 8.16
N SER A 4 -15.65 -7.60 6.93
CA SER A 4 -16.57 -7.62 5.76
C SER A 4 -17.03 -9.01 5.34
N LYS A 5 -16.47 -10.08 5.93
CA LYS A 5 -16.61 -11.50 5.52
C LYS A 5 -16.20 -11.75 4.07
N LYS A 6 -15.51 -10.80 3.45
CA LYS A 6 -15.03 -10.85 2.08
C LYS A 6 -13.50 -10.80 2.09
N LEU A 7 -12.87 -11.77 1.45
CA LEU A 7 -11.46 -11.68 1.10
C LEU A 7 -11.37 -11.00 -0.25
N ILE A 8 -10.66 -9.88 -0.30
CA ILE A 8 -10.37 -9.15 -1.54
C ILE A 8 -8.91 -9.42 -1.86
N THR A 9 -8.64 -10.00 -3.02
CA THR A 9 -7.29 -10.18 -3.55
C THR A 9 -7.09 -9.26 -4.73
N MET A 10 -5.95 -8.59 -4.79
CA MET A 10 -5.58 -7.69 -5.88
C MET A 10 -4.24 -8.13 -6.46
N ASP A 11 -4.19 -8.31 -7.77
CA ASP A 11 -2.94 -8.50 -8.51
C ASP A 11 -2.25 -7.15 -8.67
N SER A 12 -1.01 -7.00 -8.19
CA SER A 12 -0.30 -5.72 -8.21
C SER A 12 0.16 -5.28 -9.59
N PHE A 13 0.24 -6.18 -10.57
CA PHE A 13 0.68 -5.87 -11.93
C PHE A 13 -0.48 -5.52 -12.84
N THR A 14 -1.57 -6.27 -12.74
CA THR A 14 -2.77 -6.04 -13.56
C THR A 14 -3.79 -5.13 -12.88
N ILE A 15 -3.70 -4.95 -11.55
CA ILE A 15 -4.73 -4.35 -10.66
C ILE A 15 -6.11 -4.94 -10.81
N ASP A 16 -6.17 -6.21 -11.19
CA ASP A 16 -7.40 -6.96 -11.19
C ASP A 16 -7.75 -7.35 -9.76
N VAL A 17 -9.04 -7.23 -9.44
CA VAL A 17 -9.59 -7.49 -8.11
C VAL A 17 -10.50 -8.70 -8.17
N LYS A 18 -10.26 -9.65 -7.27
CA LYS A 18 -11.15 -10.81 -7.05
C LYS A 18 -11.66 -10.77 -5.62
N THR A 19 -12.93 -11.13 -5.44
CA THR A 19 -13.58 -11.16 -4.12
C THR A 19 -14.16 -12.53 -3.84
N LEU A 20 -13.84 -13.08 -2.67
CA LEU A 20 -14.34 -14.36 -2.19
C LEU A 20 -15.13 -14.18 -0.89
N ASN A 21 -16.23 -14.91 -0.71
CA ASN A 21 -16.91 -14.99 0.59
C ASN A 21 -16.16 -15.96 1.51
N ILE A 22 -15.73 -15.47 2.68
CA ILE A 22 -14.96 -16.24 3.67
C ILE A 22 -15.71 -16.43 4.99
N SER A 23 -17.04 -16.31 4.97
CA SER A 23 -17.87 -16.44 6.17
C SER A 23 -17.65 -17.75 6.93
N GLY A 24 -17.35 -18.84 6.22
CA GLY A 24 -17.13 -20.18 6.78
C GLY A 24 -15.72 -20.45 7.33
N LEU A 25 -14.75 -19.55 7.15
CA LEU A 25 -13.35 -19.80 7.54
C LEU A 25 -13.04 -19.48 9.01
N LYS A 26 -14.04 -19.07 9.81
CA LYS A 26 -13.84 -18.74 11.23
C LYS A 26 -13.65 -20.00 12.07
N GLN A 27 -12.52 -20.08 12.77
CA GLN A 27 -12.28 -21.11 13.79
C GLN A 27 -12.70 -20.61 15.18
N HIS A 28 -13.40 -21.45 15.95
CA HIS A 28 -13.96 -21.09 17.26
C HIS A 28 -12.92 -20.69 18.32
N GLN A 29 -11.71 -21.23 18.24
CA GLN A 29 -10.63 -20.98 19.19
C GLN A 29 -9.60 -19.95 18.71
N CYS A 30 -9.84 -19.31 17.56
CA CYS A 30 -8.88 -18.34 17.02
C CYS A 30 -8.86 -17.05 17.87
N PRO A 31 -7.71 -16.68 18.47
CA PRO A 31 -7.59 -15.47 19.30
C PRO A 31 -7.86 -14.20 18.49
N VAL A 32 -7.53 -14.19 17.21
CA VAL A 32 -7.82 -13.08 16.29
C VAL A 32 -9.34 -12.96 16.04
N CYS A 33 -10.01 -14.06 15.72
CA CYS A 33 -11.45 -14.06 15.39
C CYS A 33 -12.34 -13.69 16.57
N LYS A 34 -11.95 -14.05 17.80
CA LYS A 34 -12.74 -13.83 19.03
C LYS A 34 -12.31 -12.60 19.80
N ARG A 35 -11.01 -12.44 20.04
CA ARG A 35 -10.46 -11.41 20.94
C ARG A 35 -9.93 -10.19 20.18
N GLN A 36 -9.91 -10.24 18.85
CA GLN A 36 -9.39 -9.17 18.00
C GLN A 36 -7.97 -8.75 18.39
N HIS A 37 -7.18 -9.70 18.88
CA HIS A 37 -5.82 -9.44 19.30
C HIS A 37 -4.88 -9.56 18.08
N TYR A 38 -4.36 -8.42 17.62
CA TYR A 38 -3.46 -8.33 16.47
C TYR A 38 -2.10 -7.77 16.91
N GLU A 39 -1.26 -8.62 17.49
CA GLU A 39 0.03 -8.26 18.09
C GLU A 39 0.88 -7.36 17.18
N TYR A 40 1.05 -7.75 15.91
CA TYR A 40 1.87 -7.02 14.95
C TYR A 40 1.21 -5.75 14.40
N LEU A 41 -0.11 -5.64 14.41
CA LEU A 41 -0.79 -4.42 13.94
C LEU A 41 -0.72 -3.29 14.97
N ASN A 42 -0.55 -3.64 16.24
CA ASN A 42 -0.47 -2.67 17.34
C ASN A 42 0.94 -2.11 17.56
N GLN A 43 1.94 -2.61 16.82
CA GLN A 43 3.30 -2.09 16.91
C GLN A 43 3.41 -0.77 16.13
N PRO A 44 4.02 0.28 16.71
CA PRO A 44 4.23 1.54 16.01
C PRO A 44 5.16 1.31 14.81
N ARG A 45 4.66 1.62 13.61
CA ARG A 45 5.47 1.59 12.39
C ARG A 45 6.30 2.86 12.32
N THR A 46 7.62 2.73 12.48
CA THR A 46 8.53 3.87 12.61
C THR A 46 9.20 4.30 11.30
N LYS A 47 9.17 3.47 10.25
CA LYS A 47 9.93 3.73 9.02
C LYS A 47 9.03 4.17 7.86
N HIS A 48 9.29 5.38 7.36
CA HIS A 48 8.64 5.94 6.16
C HIS A 48 9.15 5.31 4.85
N VAL A 49 10.39 4.82 4.85
CA VAL A 49 11.05 4.17 3.71
C VAL A 49 11.55 2.81 4.18
N GLU A 50 11.25 1.77 3.43
CA GLU A 50 11.63 0.40 3.78
C GLU A 50 12.00 -0.39 2.53
N LYS A 51 13.20 -0.96 2.49
CA LYS A 51 13.62 -1.88 1.43
C LYS A 51 12.75 -3.14 1.47
N GLN A 52 12.29 -3.60 0.33
CA GLN A 52 11.56 -4.86 0.16
C GLN A 52 12.36 -5.80 -0.76
N CYS A 53 12.01 -7.08 -0.75
CA CYS A 53 12.56 -8.03 -1.71
C CYS A 53 12.18 -7.63 -3.15
N GLY A 54 12.99 -8.01 -4.14
CA GLY A 54 12.68 -7.80 -5.56
C GLY A 54 12.86 -6.36 -6.03
N ASN A 55 13.95 -5.71 -5.64
CA ASN A 55 14.33 -4.36 -6.05
C ASN A 55 13.20 -3.31 -5.91
N THR A 56 12.53 -3.35 -4.77
CA THR A 56 11.35 -2.55 -4.48
C THR A 56 11.54 -1.83 -3.16
N TYR A 57 11.14 -0.56 -3.10
CA TYR A 57 11.04 0.19 -1.86
C TYR A 57 9.58 0.48 -1.53
N LEU A 58 9.24 0.37 -0.25
CA LEU A 58 7.95 0.74 0.30
C LEU A 58 8.05 2.10 0.95
N LEU A 59 7.32 3.07 0.39
CA LEU A 59 7.14 4.41 0.93
C LEU A 59 5.80 4.48 1.68
N ARG A 60 5.78 5.10 2.85
CA ARG A 60 4.58 5.25 3.69
C ARG A 60 4.21 6.71 3.88
N PHE A 61 3.06 7.07 3.30
CA PHE A 61 2.43 8.38 3.40
C PHE A 61 1.18 8.32 4.29
N ASN A 62 0.59 9.49 4.56
CA ASN A 62 -0.76 9.55 5.12
C ASN A 62 -1.75 8.95 4.10
N PRO A 63 -2.73 8.11 4.51
CA PRO A 63 -3.74 7.54 3.61
C PRO A 63 -4.46 8.57 2.73
N SER A 64 -4.57 9.83 3.17
CA SER A 64 -5.15 10.92 2.38
C SER A 64 -4.48 11.12 1.02
N VAL A 65 -3.20 10.76 0.86
CA VAL A 65 -2.48 10.86 -0.43
C VAL A 65 -3.20 10.10 -1.54
N PHE A 66 -3.92 9.03 -1.22
CA PHE A 66 -4.66 8.27 -2.22
C PHE A 66 -5.73 9.13 -2.89
N ASN A 67 -6.44 9.96 -2.13
CA ASN A 67 -7.48 10.85 -2.65
C ASN A 67 -6.88 12.03 -3.43
N TYR A 68 -5.67 12.45 -3.06
CA TYR A 68 -4.96 13.59 -3.65
C TYR A 68 -3.82 13.18 -4.59
N ALA A 69 -3.84 11.94 -5.10
CA ALA A 69 -2.74 11.40 -5.91
C ALA A 69 -2.46 12.23 -7.18
N THR A 70 -3.45 12.97 -7.68
CA THR A 70 -3.29 13.89 -8.83
C THR A 70 -2.44 15.12 -8.51
N LEU A 71 -2.18 15.43 -7.23
CA LEU A 71 -1.26 16.49 -6.82
C LEU A 71 0.20 16.02 -6.82
N LEU A 72 0.44 14.71 -6.82
CA LEU A 72 1.79 14.17 -6.95
C LEU A 72 2.32 14.47 -8.36
N PRO A 73 3.63 14.70 -8.52
CA PRO A 73 4.26 14.93 -9.82
C PRO A 73 4.39 13.63 -10.64
N THR A 74 3.38 12.79 -10.65
CA THR A 74 3.36 11.45 -11.25
C THR A 74 2.26 11.34 -12.30
N THR A 75 2.39 10.41 -13.24
CA THR A 75 1.32 10.11 -14.20
C THR A 75 0.55 8.86 -13.76
N ILE A 76 -0.76 8.97 -13.53
CA ILE A 76 -1.61 7.81 -13.24
C ILE A 76 -1.88 7.06 -14.56
N VAL A 77 -1.42 5.82 -14.64
CA VAL A 77 -1.56 4.94 -15.83
C VAL A 77 -2.87 4.16 -15.78
N LYS A 78 -3.20 3.61 -14.60
CA LYS A 78 -4.42 2.80 -14.38
C LYS A 78 -4.82 2.91 -12.91
N GLN A 79 -6.12 2.89 -12.61
CA GLN A 79 -6.58 2.94 -11.22
C GLN A 79 -7.88 2.18 -10.99
N ASN A 80 -8.10 1.83 -9.73
CA ASN A 80 -9.37 1.35 -9.19
C ASN A 80 -9.59 1.94 -7.78
N ASP A 81 -10.62 1.48 -7.07
CA ASP A 81 -10.96 1.98 -5.73
C ASP A 81 -9.94 1.67 -4.62
N PHE A 82 -8.92 0.86 -4.92
CA PHE A 82 -7.94 0.32 -3.98
C PHE A 82 -6.49 0.68 -4.32
N ALA A 83 -6.17 0.87 -5.61
CA ALA A 83 -4.82 1.10 -6.08
C ALA A 83 -4.75 2.01 -7.31
N LYS A 84 -3.63 2.71 -7.43
CA LYS A 84 -3.26 3.55 -8.56
C LYS A 84 -1.88 3.13 -9.06
N LEU A 85 -1.78 2.72 -10.31
CA LEU A 85 -0.51 2.54 -11.03
C LEU A 85 -0.07 3.89 -11.54
N MET A 86 1.17 4.23 -11.25
CA MET A 86 1.72 5.54 -11.56
C MET A 86 3.14 5.42 -12.09
N THR A 87 3.57 6.42 -12.85
CA THR A 87 4.95 6.54 -13.32
C THR A 87 5.56 7.89 -12.95
N TYR A 88 6.86 7.90 -12.70
CA TYR A 88 7.64 9.12 -12.45
C TYR A 88 9.10 8.89 -12.80
N GLN A 89 9.66 9.73 -13.69
CA GLN A 89 11.09 9.68 -14.06
C GLN A 89 11.59 8.26 -14.42
N GLY A 90 10.74 7.45 -15.07
CA GLY A 90 11.06 6.07 -15.44
C GLY A 90 10.72 5.01 -14.38
N TYR A 91 10.49 5.40 -13.13
CA TYR A 91 10.03 4.48 -12.09
C TYR A 91 8.56 4.11 -12.25
N GLN A 92 8.28 2.83 -12.04
CA GLN A 92 6.91 2.32 -11.88
C GLN A 92 6.55 2.34 -10.40
N MET A 93 5.30 2.71 -10.11
CA MET A 93 4.81 2.81 -8.75
C MET A 93 3.38 2.31 -8.61
N THR A 94 3.09 1.71 -7.45
CA THR A 94 1.73 1.33 -7.06
C THR A 94 1.37 1.99 -5.75
N LEU A 95 0.45 2.94 -5.78
CA LEU A 95 -0.09 3.61 -4.59
C LEU A 95 -1.37 2.90 -4.13
N PHE A 96 -1.37 2.44 -2.88
CA PHE A 96 -2.50 1.77 -2.24
C PHE A 96 -3.33 2.75 -1.41
N LYS A 97 -4.62 2.44 -1.23
CA LYS A 97 -5.59 3.25 -0.46
C LYS A 97 -5.17 3.55 0.98
N ASP A 98 -4.31 2.73 1.56
CA ASP A 98 -3.80 2.91 2.93
C ASP A 98 -2.54 3.79 3.01
N GLY A 99 -2.16 4.47 1.93
CA GLY A 99 -1.02 5.38 1.89
C GLY A 99 0.34 4.71 1.65
N ARG A 100 0.36 3.39 1.46
CA ARG A 100 1.56 2.68 1.01
C ARG A 100 1.80 2.93 -0.47
N MET A 101 3.05 3.12 -0.86
CA MET A 101 3.47 3.18 -2.25
C MET A 101 4.65 2.24 -2.45
N ASN A 102 4.50 1.26 -3.34
CA ASN A 102 5.64 0.48 -3.82
C ASN A 102 6.29 1.22 -4.98
N VAL A 103 7.61 1.33 -4.96
CA VAL A 103 8.41 1.89 -6.06
C VAL A 103 9.35 0.80 -6.55
N TYR A 104 9.30 0.53 -7.85
CA TYR A 104 10.03 -0.56 -8.50
C TYR A 104 11.27 -0.04 -9.23
N GLY A 105 12.36 -0.81 -9.21
CA GLY A 105 13.58 -0.50 -9.95
C GLY A 105 14.48 0.53 -9.26
N LEU A 106 14.38 0.62 -7.93
CA LEU A 106 15.18 1.53 -7.10
C LEU A 106 16.16 0.68 -6.28
N ASP A 107 17.46 0.82 -6.53
CA ASP A 107 18.50 -0.02 -5.91
C ASP A 107 19.00 0.54 -4.56
N GLU A 108 19.12 1.88 -4.49
CA GLU A 108 19.76 2.60 -3.40
C GLU A 108 18.76 3.20 -2.40
N GLU A 109 19.05 3.07 -1.11
CA GLU A 109 18.17 3.59 -0.06
C GLU A 109 18.14 5.13 -0.05
N ALA A 110 19.26 5.78 -0.36
CA ALA A 110 19.35 7.23 -0.44
C ALA A 110 18.38 7.80 -1.49
N ASP A 111 18.30 7.15 -2.65
CA ASP A 111 17.39 7.55 -3.73
C ASP A 111 15.92 7.35 -3.32
N ALA A 112 15.61 6.26 -2.60
CA ALA A 112 14.27 6.02 -2.08
C ALA A 112 13.86 7.09 -1.05
N GLN A 113 14.78 7.51 -0.18
CA GLN A 113 14.56 8.60 0.77
C GLN A 113 14.35 9.95 0.06
N GLN A 114 15.17 10.25 -0.93
CA GLN A 114 15.04 11.50 -1.71
C GLN A 114 13.72 11.55 -2.49
N LEU A 115 13.31 10.42 -3.08
CA LEU A 115 12.03 10.29 -3.76
C LEU A 115 10.86 10.50 -2.78
N PHE A 116 10.91 9.87 -1.60
CA PHE A 116 9.91 10.09 -0.56
C PHE A 116 9.77 11.57 -0.19
N LEU A 117 10.89 12.27 0.05
CA LEU A 117 10.87 13.70 0.39
C LEU A 117 10.29 14.55 -0.74
N THR A 118 10.61 14.21 -1.99
CA THR A 118 10.10 14.90 -3.18
C THR A 118 8.58 14.76 -3.29
N LEU A 119 8.09 13.52 -3.21
CA LEU A 119 6.66 13.24 -3.31
C LEU A 119 5.87 13.80 -2.12
N ASN A 120 6.40 13.69 -0.90
CA ASN A 120 5.72 14.13 0.32
C ASN A 120 5.54 15.65 0.41
N LYS A 121 6.39 16.44 -0.26
CA LYS A 121 6.23 17.90 -0.36
C LYS A 121 5.00 18.30 -1.17
N SER A 122 4.59 17.48 -2.13
CA SER A 122 3.45 17.77 -3.03
C SER A 122 2.08 17.50 -2.40
N VAL A 123 2.04 16.90 -1.21
CA VAL A 123 0.80 16.48 -0.52
C VAL A 123 0.62 17.20 0.83
N LYS A 124 1.50 18.16 1.14
CA LYS A 124 1.38 19.04 2.32
C LYS A 124 0.47 20.22 2.05
#